data_AF-A0A2N9JMA3-F1
#
_entry.id   AF-A0A2N9JMA3-F1
#
_cell.length_a   1.000
_cell.length_b   1.000
_cell.length_c   1.000
_cell.angle_alpha   90.00
_cell.angle_beta   90.00
_cell.angle_gamma   90.00
#
_symmetry.space_group_name_H-M   'P 1'
#
loop_
_entity.id
_entity.type
_entity.pdbx_description
1 polymer ?
#
loop_
_entity_poly.entity_id
_entity_poly.type
_entity_poly.pdbx_seq_one_letter_code
_entity_poly.pdbx_strand_id
1 'polypeptide(L)'
;MSAAHPQQLGQAAAEDELRTLPGIGPCYSQLISMRGSGLDDALPLAEAKAREVAGELDGIDVSGDHDYLALAERWRPVRAWATVLIRATAERSVTAS
;
A
#
# COMPACT_ATOMS: atom_id res chain seq x y z
N MET A 1 -1.30 -22.30 1.22
CA MET A 1 -0.88 -21.36 2.27
C MET A 1 -2.11 -20.93 3.04
N SER A 2 -2.13 -21.11 4.37
CA SER A 2 -3.21 -20.58 5.21
C SER A 2 -3.03 -19.07 5.37
N ALA A 3 -4.11 -18.29 5.48
CA ALA A 3 -4.07 -16.84 5.73
C ALA A 3 -3.30 -16.45 7.02
N ALA A 4 -3.08 -17.41 7.91
CA ALA A 4 -2.26 -17.25 9.12
C ALA A 4 -0.74 -17.16 8.84
N HIS A 5 -0.25 -17.70 7.71
CA HIS A 5 1.19 -17.76 7.43
C HIS A 5 1.84 -16.38 7.20
N PRO A 6 1.23 -15.47 6.41
CA PRO A 6 1.74 -14.11 6.24
C PRO A 6 1.64 -13.24 7.50
N GLN A 7 0.73 -13.56 8.43
CA GLN A 7 0.55 -12.83 9.70
C GLN A 7 1.68 -13.10 10.68
N GLN A 8 2.34 -14.24 10.56
CA GLN A 8 3.47 -14.64 11.41
C GLN A 8 4.83 -14.17 10.85
N LEU A 9 4.87 -13.85 9.56
CA LEU A 9 6.03 -13.30 8.88
C LEU A 9 6.03 -11.77 9.04
N GLY A 10 7.17 -11.17 9.36
CA GLY A 10 7.31 -9.72 9.20
C GLY A 10 7.04 -9.32 7.74
N GLN A 11 6.53 -8.10 7.52
CA GLN A 11 6.10 -7.57 6.21
C GLN A 11 7.01 -8.01 5.03
N ALA A 12 8.32 -7.78 5.15
CA ALA A 12 9.28 -8.07 4.09
C ALA A 12 9.36 -9.56 3.71
N ALA A 13 9.32 -10.45 4.71
CA ALA A 13 9.37 -11.89 4.48
C ALA A 13 8.09 -12.41 3.82
N ALA A 14 6.92 -11.88 4.22
CA ALA A 14 5.66 -12.19 3.57
C ALA A 14 5.65 -11.72 2.09
N GLU A 15 6.20 -10.54 1.82
CA GLU A 15 6.30 -10.02 0.45
C GLU A 15 7.24 -10.85 -0.44
N ASP A 16 8.38 -11.30 0.09
CA ASP A 16 9.31 -12.20 -0.62
C ASP A 16 8.64 -13.52 -1.00
N GLU A 17 7.90 -14.13 -0.07
CA GLU A 17 7.18 -15.37 -0.34
C GLU A 17 6.10 -15.18 -1.41
N LEU A 18 5.31 -14.10 -1.33
CA LEU A 18 4.28 -13.78 -2.30
C LEU A 18 4.84 -13.60 -3.72
N ARG A 19 6.04 -13.03 -3.86
CA ARG A 19 6.72 -12.85 -5.16
C ARG A 19 7.15 -14.16 -5.84
N THR A 20 7.11 -15.29 -5.13
CA THR A 20 7.35 -16.60 -5.74
C THR A 20 6.16 -17.09 -6.58
N LEU A 21 4.98 -16.49 -6.40
CA LEU A 21 3.77 -16.85 -7.13
C LEU A 21 3.75 -16.21 -8.53
N PRO A 22 3.47 -16.97 -9.60
CA PRO A 22 3.36 -16.43 -10.95
C PRO A 22 2.36 -15.27 -11.03
N GLY A 23 2.80 -14.14 -11.58
CA GLY A 23 1.97 -12.93 -11.74
C GLY A 23 1.94 -11.98 -10.53
N ILE A 24 2.62 -12.30 -9.43
CA ILE A 24 2.70 -11.43 -8.25
C ILE A 24 4.03 -10.67 -8.23
N GLY A 25 3.98 -9.40 -8.66
CA GLY A 25 5.11 -8.47 -8.59
C GLY A 25 5.13 -7.63 -7.30
N PRO A 26 6.12 -6.72 -7.14
CA PRO A 26 6.31 -5.91 -5.92
C PRO A 26 5.07 -5.14 -5.45
N CYS A 27 4.32 -4.55 -6.38
CA CYS A 27 3.07 -3.83 -6.07
C CYS A 27 2.02 -4.75 -5.44
N TYR A 28 1.71 -5.88 -6.09
CA TYR A 28 0.72 -6.82 -5.59
C TYR A 28 1.17 -7.54 -4.30
N SER A 29 2.47 -7.85 -4.16
CA SER A 29 2.98 -8.45 -2.93
C SER A 29 2.77 -7.54 -1.71
N GLN A 30 3.01 -6.23 -1.86
CA GLN A 30 2.80 -5.25 -0.79
C GLN A 30 1.32 -5.09 -0.44
N LEU A 31 0.45 -5.01 -1.47
CA LEU A 31 -0.99 -4.87 -1.30
C LEU A 31 -1.64 -6.09 -0.63
N ILE A 32 -1.17 -7.30 -0.93
CA ILE A 32 -1.65 -8.55 -0.32
C ILE A 32 -1.12 -8.66 1.10
N SER A 33 0.20 -8.44 1.30
CA SER A 33 0.85 -8.51 2.61
C SER A 33 0.20 -7.56 3.61
N MET A 34 0.02 -6.29 3.23
CA MET A 34 -0.65 -5.28 4.05
C MET A 34 -2.05 -5.74 4.52
N ARG A 35 -2.88 -6.25 3.59
CA ARG A 35 -4.28 -6.62 3.91
C ARG A 35 -4.39 -7.95 4.64
N GLY A 36 -3.44 -8.86 4.44
CA GLY A 36 -3.44 -10.19 5.03
C GLY A 36 -2.80 -10.28 6.41
N SER A 37 -1.81 -9.42 6.70
CA SER A 37 -0.95 -9.53 7.90
C SER A 37 -1.47 -8.80 9.14
N GLY A 38 -2.47 -7.92 9.03
CA GLY A 38 -2.92 -7.08 10.14
C GLY A 38 -1.91 -6.01 10.58
N LEU A 39 -0.91 -5.71 9.74
CA LEU A 39 0.06 -4.65 9.97
C LEU A 39 -0.55 -3.29 9.63
N ASP A 40 -1.25 -2.70 10.61
CA ASP A 40 -2.00 -1.45 10.42
C ASP A 40 -1.14 -0.25 9.98
N ASP A 41 0.16 -0.24 10.32
CA ASP A 41 1.07 0.88 10.03
C ASP A 41 2.01 0.67 8.83
N ALA A 42 1.77 -0.35 8.00
CA ALA A 42 2.58 -0.60 6.81
C ALA A 42 2.27 0.38 5.66
N LEU A 43 3.30 0.80 4.91
CA LEU A 43 3.17 1.67 3.74
C LEU A 43 3.75 0.99 2.48
N PRO A 44 2.96 0.81 1.40
CA PRO A 44 3.42 0.13 0.20
C PRO A 44 4.01 1.15 -0.78
N LEU A 45 5.34 1.27 -0.81
CA LEU A 45 6.02 2.24 -1.68
C LEU A 45 5.96 1.88 -3.18
N ALA A 46 5.79 0.59 -3.51
CA ALA A 46 5.71 0.14 -4.90
C ALA A 46 4.32 0.34 -5.53
N GLU A 47 3.34 0.85 -4.76
CA GLU A 47 2.00 1.15 -5.24
C GLU A 47 1.92 2.62 -5.70
N ALA A 48 2.23 2.84 -6.98
CA ALA A 48 2.36 4.19 -7.53
C ALA A 48 1.06 5.01 -7.52
N LYS A 49 -0.10 4.35 -7.65
CA LYS A 49 -1.40 5.06 -7.75
C LYS A 49 -1.81 5.71 -6.43
N ALA A 50 -1.52 5.09 -5.29
CA ALA A 50 -1.78 5.64 -3.97
C ALA A 50 -0.93 6.88 -3.74
N ARG A 51 0.34 6.86 -4.15
CA ARG A 51 1.21 8.05 -4.10
C ARG A 51 0.65 9.19 -4.94
N GLU A 52 0.29 8.91 -6.19
CA GLU A 52 -0.29 9.87 -7.13
C GLU A 52 -1.56 10.52 -6.54
N VAL A 53 -2.53 9.70 -6.11
CA VAL A 53 -3.82 10.19 -5.60
C VAL A 53 -3.65 10.88 -4.25
N ALA A 54 -2.71 10.45 -3.40
CA ALA A 54 -2.38 11.16 -2.18
C ALA A 54 -1.87 12.59 -2.48
N GLY A 55 -0.98 12.72 -3.47
CA GLY A 55 -0.50 14.02 -3.94
C GLY A 55 -1.63 14.91 -4.46
N GLU A 56 -2.53 14.36 -5.27
CA GLU A 56 -3.71 15.07 -5.78
C GLU A 56 -4.62 15.57 -4.64
N LEU A 57 -4.90 14.71 -3.64
CA LEU A 57 -5.74 15.05 -2.50
C LEU A 57 -5.14 16.16 -1.62
N ASP A 58 -3.80 16.21 -1.53
CA ASP A 58 -3.08 17.21 -0.75
C ASP A 58 -2.62 18.42 -1.58
N GLY A 59 -2.86 18.42 -2.89
CA GLY A 59 -2.42 19.50 -3.79
C GLY A 59 -0.90 19.64 -3.88
N ILE A 60 -0.15 18.55 -3.68
CA ILE A 60 1.31 18.52 -3.72
C ILE A 60 1.81 17.48 -4.72
N ASP A 61 2.94 17.77 -5.36
CA ASP A 61 3.64 16.77 -6.16
C ASP A 61 4.43 15.83 -5.24
N VAL A 62 4.14 14.53 -5.33
CA VAL A 62 4.80 13.46 -4.55
C VAL A 62 5.57 12.58 -5.52
N SER A 63 6.71 13.11 -5.97
CA SER A 63 7.51 12.54 -7.06
C SER A 63 8.36 11.32 -6.66
N GLY A 64 8.65 11.17 -5.36
CA GLY A 64 9.52 10.11 -4.85
C GLY A 64 9.08 9.46 -3.53
N ASP A 65 9.73 8.37 -3.19
CA ASP A 65 9.45 7.60 -1.96
C ASP A 65 9.71 8.42 -0.69
N HIS A 66 10.70 9.33 -0.72
CA HIS A 66 11.00 10.22 0.41
C HIS A 66 9.82 11.15 0.72
N ASP A 67 9.28 11.80 -0.31
CA ASP A 67 8.15 12.73 -0.17
C ASP A 67 6.89 11.96 0.27
N TYR A 68 6.69 10.76 -0.27
CA TYR A 68 5.57 9.92 0.10
C TYR A 68 5.66 9.43 1.55
N LEU A 69 6.84 9.06 2.02
CA LEU A 69 7.08 8.70 3.42
C LEU A 69 6.78 9.88 4.35
N ALA A 70 7.30 11.07 4.02
CA ALA A 70 7.05 12.28 4.81
C ALA A 70 5.57 12.63 4.85
N LEU A 71 4.87 12.51 3.73
CA LEU A 71 3.43 12.69 3.66
C LEU A 71 2.70 11.68 4.55
N ALA A 72 3.07 10.40 4.46
CA ALA A 72 2.42 9.30 5.14
C ALA A 72 2.59 9.30 6.66
N GLU A 73 3.55 10.04 7.22
CA GLU A 73 3.69 10.20 8.68
C GLU A 73 2.40 10.75 9.33
N ARG A 74 1.58 11.52 8.60
CA ARG A 74 0.28 12.01 9.09
C ARG A 74 -0.77 10.91 9.30
N TRP A 75 -0.58 9.75 8.67
CA TRP A 75 -1.55 8.64 8.73
C TRP A 75 -1.19 7.60 9.78
N ARG A 76 -0.11 7.80 10.54
CA ARG A 76 0.24 6.89 11.64
C ARG A 76 -0.85 6.88 12.72
N PRO A 77 -1.09 5.73 13.37
CA PRO A 77 -0.44 4.43 13.19
C PRO A 77 -1.16 3.51 12.18
N VAL A 78 -1.93 4.07 11.25
CA VAL A 78 -2.85 3.33 10.36
C VAL A 78 -2.57 3.56 8.87
N ARG A 79 -1.28 3.69 8.50
CA ARG A 79 -0.84 3.95 7.12
C ARG A 79 -1.36 2.94 6.09
N ALA A 80 -1.60 1.69 6.50
CA ALA A 80 -2.20 0.67 5.66
C ALA A 80 -3.63 1.04 5.26
N TRP A 81 -4.46 1.41 6.24
CA TRP A 81 -5.85 1.79 6.02
C TRP A 81 -5.99 3.10 5.23
N ALA A 82 -5.11 4.07 5.48
CA ALA A 82 -5.06 5.29 4.66
C ALA A 82 -4.81 4.95 3.19
N THR A 83 -3.83 4.08 2.91
CA THR A 83 -3.54 3.62 1.55
C THR A 83 -4.75 2.94 0.90
N VAL A 84 -5.46 2.08 1.63
CA VAL A 84 -6.68 1.42 1.15
C VAL A 84 -7.76 2.44 0.76
N LEU A 85 -7.98 3.46 1.60
CA LEU A 85 -8.99 4.50 1.35
C LEU A 85 -8.63 5.41 0.17
N ILE A 86 -7.36 5.80 0.05
CA ILE A 86 -6.83 6.59 -1.07
C ILE A 86 -7.04 5.83 -2.39
N ARG A 87 -6.70 4.54 -2.42
CA ARG A 87 -6.95 3.65 -3.56
C ARG A 87 -8.42 3.56 -3.95
N ALA A 88 -9.31 3.42 -2.96
CA ALA A 88 -10.74 3.36 -3.19
C ALA A 88 -11.29 4.69 -3.74
N THR A 89 -10.70 5.83 -3.38
CA THR A 89 -11.06 7.14 -3.94
C THR A 89 -10.72 7.22 -5.43
N ALA A 90 -9.55 6.73 -5.83
CA ALA A 90 -9.14 6.71 -7.23
C ALA A 90 -10.15 5.97 -8.12
N GLU A 91 -10.63 4.81 -7.67
CA GLU A 91 -11.59 3.97 -8.39
C GLU A 91 -12.97 4.65 -8.54
N ARG A 92 -13.40 5.39 -7.51
CA ARG A 92 -14.64 6.17 -7.57
C ARG A 92 -14.54 7.36 -8.51
N SER A 93 -13.41 8.06 -8.54
CA SER A 93 -13.20 9.20 -9.43
C SER A 93 -13.23 8.79 -10.91
N VAL A 94 -12.73 7.60 -11.24
CA VAL A 94 -12.79 7.04 -12.61
C VAL A 94 -14.23 6.71 -13.04
N THR A 95 -15.08 6.26 -12.10
CA THR A 95 -16.46 5.87 -12.41
C THR A 95 -17.43 7.07 -12.46
N ALA A 96 -17.04 8.20 -11.87
CA ALA A 96 -17.85 9.42 -11.82
C ALA A 96 -17.62 10.37 -13.02
N SER A 97 -16.77 10.00 -13.98
CA SER A 97 -16.52 10.73 -15.24
C SER A 97 -17.23 10.06 -16.42
#